data_AF-A0A1V4RUP1-F1
#
_entry.id   AF-A0A1V4RUP1-F1
#
_cell.length_a   1.000
_cell.length_b   1.000
_cell.length_c   1.000
_cell.angle_alpha   90.00
_cell.angle_beta   90.00
_cell.angle_gamma   90.00
#
_symmetry.space_group_name_H-M   'P 1'
#
loop_
_entity.id
_entity.type
_entity.pdbx_description
1 polymer ?
#
loop_
_entity_poly.entity_id
_entity_poly.type
_entity_poly.pdbx_seq_one_letter_code
_entity_poly.pdbx_strand_id
1 'polypeptide(L)'
;MWHGRIKLVLGLWLVLSGVFSSFQSPINMMIVGFLAGVCCFRSYKLWQAAATGIIGLWLFLCGLSYLFSSMVVHLMTPENFIISGVLLSIFGLWCIIHHAKELTVKTA
;
A
#
# COMPACT_ATOMS: atom_id res chain seq x y z
N MET A 1 -1.58 -16.05 2.76
CA MET A 1 -2.82 -15.32 3.14
C MET A 1 -2.58 -14.01 3.87
N TRP A 2 -1.78 -13.99 4.95
CA TRP A 2 -1.59 -12.81 5.82
C TRP A 2 -1.10 -11.55 5.09
N HIS A 3 -0.06 -11.67 4.26
CA HIS A 3 0.49 -10.55 3.48
C HIS A 3 -0.55 -9.89 2.55
N GLY A 4 -1.39 -10.68 1.87
CA GLY A 4 -2.45 -10.16 1.01
C GLY A 4 -3.54 -9.40 1.79
N ARG A 5 -3.89 -9.89 2.99
CA ARG A 5 -4.82 -9.19 3.90
C ARG A 5 -4.26 -7.86 4.37
N ILE A 6 -2.97 -7.80 4.74
CA ILE A 6 -2.32 -6.55 5.15
C ILE A 6 -2.33 -5.55 3.99
N LYS A 7 -1.95 -5.96 2.77
CA LYS A 7 -1.99 -5.10 1.57
C LYS A 7 -3.38 -4.51 1.33
N LEU A 8 -4.41 -5.33 1.50
CA LEU A 8 -5.80 -4.92 1.31
C LEU A 8 -6.24 -3.92 2.38
N VAL A 9 -5.95 -4.18 3.67
CA VAL A 9 -6.30 -3.27 4.77
C VAL A 9 -5.56 -1.94 4.64
N LEU A 10 -4.25 -1.96 4.37
CA LEU A 10 -3.45 -0.75 4.14
C LEU A 10 -3.93 0.02 2.90
N GLY A 11 -4.31 -0.69 1.84
CA GLY A 11 -4.86 -0.11 0.63
C GLY A 11 -6.20 0.59 0.87
N LEU A 12 -7.14 -0.09 1.54
CA LEU A 12 -8.43 0.51 1.93
C LEU A 12 -8.24 1.71 2.85
N TRP A 13 -7.33 1.61 3.81
CA TRP A 13 -7.00 2.71 4.69
C TRP A 13 -6.50 3.94 3.91
N LEU A 14 -5.59 3.75 2.95
CA LEU A 14 -5.13 4.83 2.07
C LEU A 14 -6.25 5.45 1.24
N VAL A 15 -7.16 4.63 0.70
CA VAL A 15 -8.32 5.15 -0.05
C VAL A 15 -9.19 6.00 0.86
N LEU A 16 -9.49 5.53 2.07
CA LEU A 16 -10.24 6.31 3.06
C LEU A 16 -9.50 7.60 3.44
N SER A 17 -8.18 7.54 3.63
CA SER A 17 -7.35 8.74 3.87
C SER A 17 -7.37 9.72 2.70
N GLY A 18 -7.48 9.24 1.47
CA GLY A 18 -7.63 10.11 0.30
C GLY A 18 -9.00 10.80 0.24
N VAL A 19 -10.07 10.11 0.65
CA VAL A 19 -11.45 10.66 0.64
C VAL A 19 -11.68 11.64 1.80
N PHE A 20 -11.17 11.34 2.98
CA PHE A 20 -11.37 12.13 4.19
C PHE A 20 -10.12 12.94 4.54
N SER A 21 -10.18 14.26 4.33
CA SER A 21 -9.08 15.18 4.64
C SER A 21 -8.61 15.13 6.09
N SER A 22 -9.49 14.78 7.04
CA SER A 22 -9.14 14.60 8.46
C SER A 22 -8.10 13.50 8.72
N PHE A 23 -7.93 12.55 7.78
CA PHE A 23 -6.95 11.46 7.92
C PHE A 23 -5.69 11.66 7.06
N GLN A 24 -5.59 12.78 6.33
CA GLN A 24 -4.44 13.14 5.49
C GLN A 24 -3.29 13.69 6.35
N SER A 25 -2.67 12.80 7.13
CA SER A 25 -1.49 13.13 7.92
C SER A 25 -0.22 12.59 7.25
N PRO A 26 0.86 13.39 7.17
CA PRO A 26 2.16 12.94 6.63
C PRO A 26 2.70 11.72 7.35
N ILE A 27 2.49 11.68 8.67
CA ILE A 27 2.92 10.57 9.54
C ILE A 27 2.17 9.29 9.17
N ASN A 28 0.86 9.37 8.90
CA ASN A 28 0.07 8.21 8.48
C ASN A 28 0.61 7.65 7.15
N MET A 29 0.95 8.54 6.21
CA MET A 29 1.51 8.16 4.91
C MET A 29 2.86 7.47 5.05
N MET A 30 3.74 7.96 5.94
CA MET A 30 5.02 7.33 6.26
C MET A 30 4.82 5.95 6.88
N ILE A 31 3.94 5.81 7.88
CA ILE A 31 3.69 4.53 8.55
C ILE A 31 3.16 3.51 7.55
N VAL A 32 2.17 3.88 6.74
CA VAL A 32 1.62 2.98 5.72
C VAL A 32 2.66 2.64 4.65
N GLY A 33 3.45 3.61 4.20
CA GLY A 33 4.55 3.39 3.26
C GLY A 33 5.59 2.42 3.79
N PHE A 34 6.00 2.58 5.06
CA PHE A 34 6.92 1.67 5.73
C PHE A 34 6.34 0.26 5.87
N LEU A 35 5.09 0.12 6.32
CA LEU A 35 4.42 -1.18 6.44
C LEU A 35 4.23 -1.86 5.07
N ALA A 36 3.89 -1.09 4.03
CA ALA A 36 3.76 -1.58 2.67
C ALA A 36 5.12 -1.92 2.02
N GLY A 37 6.20 -1.27 2.43
CA GLY A 37 7.55 -1.65 2.05
C GLY A 37 7.98 -2.93 2.78
N VAL A 38 8.10 -2.87 4.10
CA VAL A 38 8.71 -3.92 4.92
C VAL A 38 7.82 -5.15 5.04
N CYS A 39 6.56 -5.00 5.45
CA CYS A 39 5.68 -6.13 5.73
C CYS A 39 5.13 -6.81 4.47
N CYS A 40 5.30 -6.19 3.31
CA CYS A 40 4.67 -6.61 2.06
C CYS A 40 5.68 -6.99 0.97
N PHE A 41 6.98 -7.00 1.30
CA PHE A 41 8.09 -7.45 0.45
C PHE A 41 7.99 -8.93 0.07
N ARG A 42 7.21 -9.74 0.81
CA ARG A 42 6.99 -11.15 0.50
C ARG A 42 5.68 -11.32 -0.27
N SER A 43 5.78 -11.48 -1.58
CA SER A 43 4.66 -11.74 -2.50
C SER A 43 4.95 -12.99 -3.33
N TYR A 44 3.91 -13.62 -3.89
CA TYR A 44 4.05 -14.87 -4.66
C TYR A 44 4.88 -14.72 -5.94
N LYS A 45 4.91 -13.51 -6.52
CA LYS A 45 5.76 -13.11 -7.64
C LYS A 45 6.72 -11.99 -7.22
N LEU A 46 7.98 -12.12 -7.63
CA LEU A 46 9.03 -11.12 -7.39
C LEU A 46 8.62 -9.73 -7.91
N TRP A 47 8.01 -9.66 -9.10
CA TRP A 47 7.52 -8.42 -9.69
C TRP A 47 6.47 -7.71 -8.80
N GLN A 48 5.57 -8.47 -8.18
CA GLN A 48 4.54 -7.87 -7.31
C GLN A 48 5.14 -7.41 -5.99
N ALA A 49 6.09 -8.17 -5.43
CA ALA A 49 6.84 -7.73 -4.26
C ALA A 49 7.54 -6.40 -4.54
N ALA A 50 8.24 -6.30 -5.68
CA ALA A 50 8.89 -5.08 -6.13
C ALA A 50 7.88 -3.93 -6.33
N ALA A 51 6.74 -4.18 -6.99
CA ALA A 51 5.70 -3.17 -7.18
C ALA A 51 5.16 -2.62 -5.85
N THR A 52 4.81 -3.49 -4.89
CA THR A 52 4.39 -3.03 -3.56
C THR A 52 5.51 -2.33 -2.79
N GLY A 53 6.76 -2.78 -2.95
CA GLY A 53 7.92 -2.12 -2.35
C GLY A 53 8.15 -0.71 -2.90
N ILE A 54 8.03 -0.53 -4.22
CA ILE A 54 8.13 0.77 -4.89
C ILE A 54 7.01 1.70 -4.43
N ILE A 55 5.76 1.21 -4.37
CA ILE A 55 4.62 2.01 -3.87
C ILE A 55 4.83 2.38 -2.40
N GLY A 56 5.28 1.45 -1.56
CA GLY A 56 5.57 1.71 -0.14
C GLY A 56 6.69 2.73 0.05
N LEU A 57 7.78 2.58 -0.71
CA LEU A 57 8.90 3.52 -0.70
C LEU A 57 8.46 4.91 -1.19
N TRP A 58 7.66 4.98 -2.25
CA TRP A 58 7.08 6.22 -2.74
C TRP A 58 6.25 6.94 -1.68
N LEU A 59 5.32 6.23 -1.03
CA LEU A 59 4.50 6.79 0.04
C LEU A 59 5.34 7.27 1.24
N PHE A 60 6.36 6.48 1.60
CA PHE A 60 7.29 6.84 2.66
C PHE A 60 8.07 8.11 2.31
N LEU A 61 8.62 8.20 1.10
CA LEU A 61 9.34 9.37 0.62
C LEU A 61 8.43 10.60 0.51
N CYS A 62 7.17 10.44 0.11
CA CYS A 62 6.19 11.53 0.09
C CYS A 62 5.99 12.12 1.50
N GLY A 63 5.74 11.26 2.49
CA GLY A 63 5.57 11.70 3.87
C GLY A 63 6.86 12.27 4.49
N LEU A 64 8.02 11.67 4.19
CA LEU A 64 9.32 12.14 4.63
C LEU A 64 9.65 13.52 4.03
N SER A 65 9.36 13.73 2.75
CA SER A 65 9.60 15.01 2.07
C SER A 65 8.80 16.13 2.73
N TYR A 66 7.55 15.86 3.13
CA TYR A 66 6.74 16.84 3.85
C TYR A 66 7.36 17.20 5.21
N LEU A 67 7.98 16.23 5.89
CA LEU A 67 8.60 16.43 7.21
C LEU A 67 9.88 17.28 7.14
N PHE A 68 10.71 17.05 6.13
CA PHE A 68 12.03 17.69 5.99
C PHE A 68 12.02 18.96 5.14
N SER A 69 11.06 19.12 4.23
CA SER A 69 11.04 20.27 3.32
C SER A 69 9.60 20.67 2.99
N SER A 70 9.16 21.81 3.52
CA SER A 70 7.87 22.43 3.15
C SER A 70 7.78 22.87 1.68
N MET A 71 8.78 22.58 0.84
CA MET A 71 8.79 22.99 -0.57
C MET A 71 8.00 22.04 -1.50
N VAL A 72 7.63 20.84 -1.03
CA VAL A 72 6.90 19.85 -1.85
C VAL A 72 5.49 19.62 -1.33
N VAL A 73 4.71 20.71 -1.23
CA VAL A 73 3.31 20.67 -0.77
C VAL A 73 2.41 19.85 -1.71
N HIS A 74 2.83 19.66 -2.97
CA HIS A 74 2.05 18.98 -4.02
C HIS A 74 2.10 17.44 -3.99
N LEU A 75 2.81 16.80 -3.06
CA LEU A 75 2.90 15.33 -3.01
C LEU A 75 1.89 14.69 -2.04
N MET A 76 1.32 15.46 -1.11
CA MET A 76 0.21 15.03 -0.25
C MET A 76 -1.15 15.36 -0.86
N THR A 77 -1.32 15.12 -2.16
CA THR A 77 -2.63 15.33 -2.77
C THR A 77 -3.52 14.11 -2.56
N PRO A 78 -4.85 14.30 -2.40
CA PRO A 78 -5.81 13.21 -2.24
C PRO A 78 -5.66 12.10 -3.29
N GLU A 79 -5.30 12.46 -4.51
CA GLU A 79 -5.12 11.53 -5.62
C GLU A 79 -3.98 10.54 -5.37
N ASN A 80 -2.87 11.00 -4.76
CA ASN A 80 -1.72 10.14 -4.48
C ASN A 80 -2.09 9.04 -3.46
N PHE A 81 -2.94 9.38 -2.47
CA PHE A 81 -3.50 8.43 -1.51
C PHE A 81 -4.45 7.44 -2.18
N ILE A 82 -5.38 7.92 -3.01
CA ILE A 82 -6.38 7.07 -3.68
C ILE A 82 -5.69 6.11 -4.65
N ILE A 83 -4.82 6.61 -5.52
CA ILE A 83 -4.14 5.79 -6.54
C ILE A 83 -3.28 4.72 -5.87
N SER A 84 -2.44 5.12 -4.90
CA SER A 84 -1.58 4.17 -4.17
C SER A 84 -2.41 3.16 -3.38
N GLY A 85 -3.51 3.59 -2.76
CA GLY A 85 -4.42 2.72 -2.00
C GLY A 85 -5.17 1.72 -2.88
N VAL A 86 -5.64 2.13 -4.04
CA VAL A 86 -6.29 1.25 -5.02
C VAL A 86 -5.30 0.21 -5.53
N LEU A 87 -4.08 0.63 -5.91
CA LEU A 87 -3.04 -0.30 -6.37
C LEU A 87 -2.68 -1.34 -5.30
N LEU A 88 -2.50 -0.91 -4.05
CA LEU A 88 -2.24 -1.82 -2.93
C LEU A 88 -3.38 -2.82 -2.71
N SER A 89 -4.63 -2.34 -2.80
CA SER A 89 -5.84 -3.15 -2.62
C SER A 89 -5.97 -4.21 -3.70
N ILE A 90 -5.74 -3.84 -4.97
CA ILE A 90 -5.75 -4.77 -6.11
C ILE A 90 -4.68 -5.85 -5.94
N PHE A 91 -3.45 -5.47 -5.58
CA PHE A 91 -2.39 -6.45 -5.34
C PHE A 91 -2.67 -7.34 -4.12
N GLY A 92 -3.31 -6.80 -3.08
CA GLY A 92 -3.76 -7.57 -1.92
C GLY A 92 -4.82 -8.62 -2.29
N LEU A 93 -5.87 -8.21 -3.01
CA LEU A 93 -6.92 -9.10 -3.50
C LEU A 93 -6.36 -10.19 -4.41
N TRP A 94 -5.49 -9.84 -5.35
CA TRP A 94 -4.83 -10.81 -6.22
C TRP A 94 -4.09 -11.86 -5.40
N CYS A 95 -3.29 -11.43 -4.43
CA CYS A 95 -2.52 -12.35 -3.58
C CYS A 95 -3.42 -13.29 -2.77
N ILE A 96 -4.60 -12.84 -2.33
CA ILE A 96 -5.57 -13.67 -1.61
C ILE A 96 -6.21 -14.70 -2.54
N ILE A 97 -6.69 -14.27 -3.71
CA ILE A 97 -7.39 -15.14 -4.68
C ILE A 97 -6.46 -16.24 -5.19
N HIS A 98 -5.20 -15.92 -5.50
CA HIS A 98 -4.23 -16.91 -5.96
C HIS A 98 -4.02 -18.01 -4.92
N HIS A 99 -3.85 -17.62 -3.66
CA HIS A 99 -3.61 -18.56 -2.58
C HIS A 99 -4.84 -19.41 -2.27
N ALA A 100 -6.05 -18.87 -2.45
CA ALA A 100 -7.29 -19.63 -2.34
C ALA A 100 -7.38 -20.71 -3.44
N LYS A 101 -7.01 -20.38 -4.69
CA LYS A 101 -6.96 -21.36 -5.80
C LYS A 101 -5.97 -22.49 -5.52
N GLU A 102 -4.79 -22.20 -4.98
CA GLU A 102 -3.79 -23.22 -4.63
C GLU A 102 -4.32 -24.23 -3.59
N LEU A 103 -5.14 -23.78 -2.64
CA LEU A 103 -5.73 -24.67 -1.61
C LEU A 103 -6.81 -25.57 -2.19
N THR A 104 -7.64 -25.05 -3.11
CA THR A 104 -8.69 -25.84 -3.77
C THR A 104 -8.13 -26.95 -4.67
N VAL A 105 -6.99 -26.71 -5.35
CA VAL A 105 -6.35 -27.73 -6.20
C VAL A 105 -5.71 -28.84 -5.36
N LYS A 106 -5.20 -28.52 -4.17
CA LYS A 106 -4.58 -29.52 -3.27
C LYS A 106 -5.58 -30.40 -2.52
N THR A 107 -6.85 -30.04 -2.54
CA THR A 107 -7.92 -30.74 -1.80
C THR A 107 -8.84 -31.55 -2.72
N ALA A 108 -8.62 -31.50 -4.04
CA ALA A 108 -9.28 -32.32 -5.06
C ALA A 108 -8.38 -33.50 -5.45
#